data_AF-A0A6M2ADW7-F1
#
_entry.id   AF-A0A6M2ADW7-F1
#
_cell.length_a   1.000
_cell.length_b   1.000
_cell.length_c   1.000
_cell.angle_alpha   90.00
_cell.angle_beta   90.00
_cell.angle_gamma   90.00
#
_symmetry.space_group_name_H-M   'P 1'
#
loop_
_entity.id
_entity.type
_entity.pdbx_description
1 polymer ?
#
loop_
_entity_poly.entity_id
_entity_poly.type
_entity_poly.pdbx_seq_one_letter_code
_entity_poly.pdbx_strand_id
1 'polypeptide(L)'
;MVLEYVPPEEVTNPPAYIMVEETKKDIDPSIKIKSSDMPTHEDYQKILSSLNDVFTDGFQWQDIAVIMKFSSNYLKDYFSLDAQKKKEAVLAIIDYIIDNTDTPYLPDFITDPIFKILASSFVDIVIPEPDTENKYFAETKDEISPENVSEFIDEIKQEFSDGLEIKDIATITQKTISFVQQFIYADTDEKKLLAKEIVAEFIETLSIPLLPNHFSHTILIYLANGFIDNVVGIVEGG
;
A
#
# COMPACT_ATOMS: atom_id res chain seq x y z
N MET A 1 13.30 -48.62 -12.65
CA MET A 1 12.55 -47.91 -11.60
C MET A 1 11.81 -46.80 -12.31
N VAL A 2 10.51 -46.96 -12.53
CA VAL A 2 9.68 -45.98 -13.23
C VAL A 2 9.13 -45.06 -12.15
N LEU A 3 9.44 -43.77 -12.21
CA LEU A 3 8.83 -42.78 -11.32
C LEU A 3 7.41 -42.54 -11.83
N GLU A 4 6.42 -43.04 -11.10
CA GLU A 4 5.02 -42.69 -11.34
C GLU A 4 4.82 -41.21 -11.01
N TYR A 5 4.43 -40.45 -12.02
CA TYR A 5 3.98 -39.07 -11.87
C TYR A 5 2.63 -39.10 -11.14
N VAL A 6 2.62 -38.60 -9.90
CA VAL A 6 1.40 -38.29 -9.16
C VAL A 6 1.06 -36.82 -9.49
N PRO A 7 -0.06 -36.54 -10.19
CA PRO A 7 -0.47 -35.17 -10.43
C PRO A 7 -0.74 -34.48 -9.09
N PRO A 8 -0.40 -33.19 -8.93
CA PRO A 8 -0.79 -32.44 -7.75
C PRO A 8 -2.32 -32.46 -7.63
N GLU A 9 -2.82 -32.68 -6.41
CA GLU A 9 -4.24 -32.61 -6.10
C GLU A 9 -4.79 -31.28 -6.64
N GLU A 10 -5.92 -31.34 -7.34
CA GLU A 10 -6.63 -30.14 -7.79
C GLU A 10 -6.81 -29.25 -6.56
N VAL A 11 -6.22 -28.06 -6.59
CA VAL A 11 -6.45 -27.02 -5.59
C VAL A 11 -7.93 -26.69 -5.67
N THR A 12 -8.74 -27.40 -4.90
CA THR A 12 -10.17 -27.15 -4.76
C THR A 12 -10.28 -25.77 -4.15
N ASN A 13 -10.70 -24.80 -4.98
CA ASN A 13 -11.08 -23.41 -4.69
C ASN A 13 -10.46 -22.77 -3.44
N PRO A 14 -9.80 -21.60 -3.54
CA PRO A 14 -9.39 -20.86 -2.34
C PRO A 14 -10.60 -20.75 -1.39
N PRO A 15 -10.43 -21.05 -0.09
CA PRO A 15 -11.52 -21.00 0.87
C PRO A 15 -12.20 -19.64 0.76
N ALA A 16 -13.53 -19.64 0.80
CA ALA A 16 -14.36 -18.45 0.70
C ALA A 16 -13.73 -17.32 1.51
N TYR A 17 -13.28 -16.27 0.82
CA TYR A 17 -12.70 -15.08 1.41
C TYR A 17 -13.61 -14.62 2.55
N ILE A 18 -13.09 -14.64 3.77
CA ILE A 18 -13.75 -14.03 4.90
C ILE A 18 -13.87 -12.55 4.53
N MET A 19 -15.09 -12.06 4.35
CA MET A 19 -15.37 -10.63 4.33
C MET A 19 -14.89 -10.11 5.69
N VAL A 20 -13.66 -9.59 5.74
CA VAL A 20 -13.10 -9.02 6.96
C VAL A 20 -13.95 -7.80 7.26
N GLU A 21 -14.80 -7.90 8.29
CA GLU A 21 -15.40 -6.71 8.90
C GLU A 21 -14.24 -5.81 9.31
N GLU A 22 -14.20 -4.59 8.77
CA GLU A 22 -13.23 -3.55 9.14
C GLU A 22 -13.26 -3.34 10.65
N THR A 23 -12.44 -4.07 11.38
CA THR A 23 -12.21 -3.81 12.79
C THR A 23 -11.20 -2.69 12.86
N LYS A 24 -11.68 -1.45 12.77
CA LYS A 24 -10.94 -0.25 13.15
C LYS A 24 -10.63 -0.33 14.65
N LYS A 25 -9.57 -1.04 15.01
CA LYS A 25 -9.01 -0.99 16.36
C LYS A 25 -7.89 0.04 16.37
N ASP A 26 -8.10 1.06 17.20
CA ASP A 26 -7.12 2.13 17.39
C ASP A 26 -5.86 1.57 18.06
N ILE A 27 -4.71 1.81 17.43
CA ILE A 27 -3.41 1.43 17.96
C ILE A 27 -3.03 2.42 19.08
N ASP A 28 -2.54 1.90 20.22
CA ASP A 28 -2.25 2.70 21.42
C ASP A 28 -1.23 3.83 21.13
N PRO A 29 -1.61 5.11 21.27
CA PRO A 29 -0.76 6.27 20.97
C PRO A 29 0.30 6.58 22.04
N SER A 30 0.46 5.76 23.10
CA SER A 30 1.24 6.12 24.29
C SER A 30 2.77 5.97 24.20
N ILE A 31 3.36 5.78 23.01
CA ILE A 31 4.82 5.64 22.87
C ILE A 31 5.51 7.02 23.00
N LYS A 32 6.27 7.23 24.07
CA LYS A 32 6.94 8.51 24.38
C LYS A 32 8.28 8.72 23.63
N ILE A 33 8.46 9.96 23.20
CA ILE A 33 9.58 10.58 22.46
C ILE A 33 10.97 10.21 23.02
N LYS A 34 11.86 9.67 22.16
CA LYS A 34 13.31 9.57 22.37
C LYS A 34 14.02 10.58 21.45
N SER A 35 15.09 11.21 21.95
CA SER A 35 15.87 12.20 21.22
C SER A 35 16.89 11.59 20.25
N SER A 36 16.96 12.20 19.06
CA SER A 36 18.01 12.22 18.01
C SER A 36 18.37 10.99 17.20
N ASP A 37 18.13 9.77 17.66
CA ASP A 37 18.61 8.57 16.95
C ASP A 37 17.48 7.84 16.19
N MET A 38 17.86 7.06 15.16
CA MET A 38 16.96 6.11 14.48
C MET A 38 16.27 5.21 15.50
N PRO A 39 15.06 4.69 15.20
CA PRO A 39 14.40 3.74 16.10
C PRO A 39 15.32 2.58 16.48
N THR A 40 15.36 2.26 17.77
CA THR A 40 16.18 1.15 18.27
C THR A 40 15.46 -0.18 18.08
N HIS A 41 16.19 -1.29 18.22
CA HIS A 41 15.57 -2.62 18.21
C HIS A 41 14.46 -2.79 19.27
N GLU A 42 14.60 -2.16 20.43
CA GLU A 42 13.55 -2.14 21.48
C GLU A 42 12.29 -1.40 21.00
N ASP A 43 12.46 -0.36 20.18
CA ASP A 43 11.34 0.39 19.63
C ASP A 43 10.60 -0.43 18.57
N TYR A 44 11.32 -1.18 17.72
CA TYR A 44 10.73 -2.14 16.78
C TYR A 44 9.93 -3.25 17.49
N GLN A 45 10.44 -3.79 18.61
CA GLN A 45 9.72 -4.78 19.40
C GLN A 45 8.42 -4.23 20.00
N LYS A 46 8.42 -2.96 20.44
CA LYS A 46 7.21 -2.29 20.95
C LYS A 46 6.18 -2.11 19.84
N ILE A 47 6.60 -1.66 18.68
CA ILE A 47 5.74 -1.51 17.50
C ILE A 47 5.11 -2.87 17.14
N LEU A 48 5.92 -3.92 17.01
CA LEU A 48 5.43 -5.27 16.73
C LEU A 48 4.43 -5.75 17.80
N SER A 49 4.73 -5.52 19.08
CA SER A 49 3.82 -5.88 20.18
C SER A 49 2.49 -5.12 20.11
N SER A 50 2.51 -3.84 19.72
CA SER A 50 1.30 -3.03 19.52
C SER A 50 0.50 -3.46 18.29
N LEU A 51 1.13 -4.12 17.33
CA LEU A 51 0.51 -4.61 16.10
C LEU A 51 0.08 -6.09 16.17
N ASN A 52 0.47 -6.84 17.20
CA ASN A 52 0.06 -8.25 17.37
C ASN A 52 -1.47 -8.42 17.41
N ASP A 53 -2.20 -7.43 17.90
CA ASP A 53 -3.66 -7.43 17.92
C ASP A 53 -4.30 -7.11 16.55
N VAL A 54 -3.50 -6.58 15.61
CA VAL A 54 -3.92 -6.26 14.24
C VAL A 54 -3.76 -7.49 13.34
N PHE A 55 -2.72 -8.31 13.53
CA PHE A 55 -2.41 -9.47 12.66
C PHE A 55 -2.84 -10.82 13.24
N THR A 56 -3.96 -10.85 13.97
CA THR A 56 -4.44 -12.09 14.62
C THR A 56 -4.76 -13.23 13.65
N ASP A 57 -5.00 -12.92 12.38
CA ASP A 57 -5.25 -13.84 11.27
C ASP A 57 -4.05 -13.98 10.31
N GLY A 58 -2.89 -13.46 10.69
CA GLY A 58 -1.65 -13.42 9.89
C GLY A 58 -1.49 -12.12 9.10
N PHE A 59 -0.33 -11.92 8.48
CA PHE A 59 -0.01 -10.68 7.75
C PHE A 59 -0.61 -10.65 6.33
N GLN A 60 -1.55 -9.74 6.07
CA GLN A 60 -2.25 -9.60 4.78
C GLN A 60 -1.72 -8.46 3.90
N TRP A 61 -2.01 -8.50 2.59
CA TRP A 61 -1.52 -7.52 1.61
C TRP A 61 -1.92 -6.06 1.93
N GLN A 62 -3.13 -5.86 2.43
CA GLN A 62 -3.65 -4.54 2.81
C GLN A 62 -3.00 -3.98 4.09
N ASP A 63 -2.42 -4.84 4.92
CA ASP A 63 -1.83 -4.47 6.19
C ASP A 63 -0.56 -3.61 6.02
N ILE A 64 0.13 -3.72 4.87
CA ILE A 64 1.28 -2.87 4.54
C ILE A 64 0.91 -1.40 4.67
N ALA A 65 -0.26 -1.00 4.16
CA ALA A 65 -0.70 0.40 4.20
C ALA A 65 -0.96 0.87 5.63
N VAL A 66 -1.53 -0.02 6.47
CA VAL A 66 -1.79 0.25 7.89
C VAL A 66 -0.47 0.40 8.66
N ILE A 67 0.48 -0.53 8.46
CA ILE A 67 1.81 -0.47 9.08
C ILE A 67 2.55 0.77 8.65
N MET A 68 2.55 1.12 7.36
CA MET A 68 3.23 2.32 6.86
C MET A 68 2.68 3.58 7.51
N LYS A 69 1.35 3.71 7.56
CA LYS A 69 0.69 4.84 8.20
C LYS A 69 1.03 4.92 9.69
N PHE A 70 0.98 3.78 10.39
CA PHE A 70 1.35 3.71 11.80
C PHE A 70 2.81 4.10 12.01
N SER A 71 3.73 3.54 11.21
CA SER A 71 5.16 3.81 11.27
C SER A 71 5.49 5.27 10.97
N SER A 72 4.84 5.86 9.96
CA SER A 72 4.97 7.29 9.64
C SER A 72 4.48 8.17 10.79
N ASN A 73 3.32 7.85 11.37
CA ASN A 73 2.80 8.58 12.54
C ASN A 73 3.73 8.44 13.75
N TYR A 74 4.26 7.26 14.00
CA TYR A 74 5.25 7.01 15.05
C TYR A 74 6.51 7.85 14.87
N LEU A 75 6.96 8.02 13.62
CA LEU A 75 8.15 8.81 13.28
C LEU A 75 7.90 10.33 13.25
N LYS A 76 6.66 10.81 13.40
CA LYS A 76 6.37 12.26 13.48
C LYS A 76 7.10 12.92 14.66
N ASP A 77 7.27 12.18 15.75
CA ASP A 77 7.95 12.65 16.95
C ASP A 77 9.48 12.72 16.83
N TYR A 78 10.05 12.19 15.73
CA TYR A 78 11.48 12.19 15.46
C TYR A 78 11.87 13.39 14.57
N PHE A 79 11.84 14.60 15.15
CA PHE A 79 12.10 15.86 14.44
C PHE A 79 13.51 15.99 13.83
N SER A 80 14.47 15.18 14.27
CA SER A 80 15.85 15.18 13.76
C SER A 80 16.02 14.35 12.48
N LEU A 81 15.02 13.54 12.11
CA LEU A 81 15.06 12.73 10.89
C LEU A 81 14.56 13.56 9.71
N ASP A 82 15.40 13.69 8.68
CA ASP A 82 14.98 14.15 7.37
C ASP A 82 14.03 13.13 6.70
N ALA A 83 13.38 13.53 5.60
CA ALA A 83 12.40 12.69 4.91
C ALA A 83 13.00 11.34 4.48
N GLN A 84 14.25 11.33 3.99
CA GLN A 84 14.93 10.13 3.55
C GLN A 84 15.16 9.15 4.71
N LYS A 85 15.66 9.63 5.85
CA LYS A 85 15.84 8.79 7.04
C LYS A 85 14.52 8.29 7.62
N LYS A 86 13.44 9.08 7.50
CA LYS A 86 12.11 8.61 7.89
C LYS A 86 11.61 7.50 6.97
N LYS A 87 11.81 7.60 5.65
CA LYS A 87 11.52 6.51 4.69
C LYS A 87 12.29 5.25 5.07
N GLU A 88 13.60 5.36 5.28
CA GLU A 88 14.45 4.23 5.69
C GLU A 88 13.99 3.60 7.01
N ALA A 89 13.58 4.42 7.99
CA ALA A 89 13.04 3.91 9.25
C ALA A 89 11.68 3.20 9.09
N VAL A 90 10.77 3.73 8.25
CA VAL A 90 9.51 3.04 7.93
C VAL A 90 9.77 1.70 7.27
N LEU A 91 10.67 1.65 6.28
CA LEU A 91 11.02 0.41 5.60
C LEU A 91 11.66 -0.60 6.56
N ALA A 92 12.53 -0.15 7.45
CA ALA A 92 13.12 -1.02 8.48
C ALA A 92 12.06 -1.60 9.43
N ILE A 93 11.02 -0.83 9.79
CA ILE A 93 9.90 -1.33 10.61
C ILE A 93 9.12 -2.40 9.85
N ILE A 94 8.82 -2.15 8.56
CA ILE A 94 8.06 -3.09 7.73
C ILE A 94 8.84 -4.38 7.51
N ASP A 95 10.12 -4.28 7.16
CA ASP A 95 11.02 -5.42 7.03
C ASP A 95 11.06 -6.24 8.32
N TYR A 96 11.18 -5.56 9.46
CA TYR A 96 11.17 -6.22 10.76
C TYR A 96 9.85 -6.95 11.03
N ILE A 97 8.71 -6.37 10.67
CA ILE A 97 7.40 -7.02 10.86
C ILE A 97 7.31 -8.24 9.94
N ILE A 98 7.57 -8.09 8.64
CA ILE A 98 7.57 -9.20 7.67
C ILE A 98 8.44 -10.35 8.16
N ASP A 99 9.68 -10.08 8.57
CA ASP A 99 10.62 -11.10 9.03
C ASP A 99 10.19 -11.81 10.34
N ASN A 100 9.25 -11.24 11.08
CA ASN A 100 8.77 -11.75 12.38
C ASN A 100 7.29 -12.15 12.38
N THR A 101 6.60 -12.05 11.24
CA THR A 101 5.18 -12.43 11.09
C THR A 101 5.03 -13.47 10.00
N ASP A 102 4.21 -14.48 10.24
CA ASP A 102 3.89 -15.50 9.24
C ASP A 102 2.96 -14.88 8.18
N THR A 103 3.30 -15.05 6.90
CA THR A 103 2.39 -14.68 5.80
C THR A 103 1.46 -15.85 5.52
N PRO A 104 0.18 -15.78 5.88
CA PRO A 104 -0.71 -16.89 5.65
C PRO A 104 -0.83 -17.13 4.13
N TYR A 105 -0.89 -18.41 3.76
CA TYR A 105 -1.20 -18.91 2.41
C TYR A 105 -0.08 -18.90 1.35
N LEU A 106 1.12 -18.36 1.62
CA LEU A 106 2.24 -18.43 0.68
C LEU A 106 3.58 -18.67 1.42
N PRO A 107 4.57 -19.32 0.78
CA PRO A 107 5.88 -19.45 1.39
C PRO A 107 6.61 -18.10 1.49
N ASP A 108 7.11 -17.77 2.68
CA ASP A 108 7.82 -16.51 2.98
C ASP A 108 8.94 -16.18 1.97
N PHE A 109 9.66 -17.19 1.47
CA PHE A 109 10.71 -16.97 0.47
C PHE A 109 10.22 -16.39 -0.87
N ILE A 110 8.91 -16.47 -1.14
CA ILE A 110 8.25 -15.88 -2.32
C ILE A 110 7.56 -14.57 -1.95
N THR A 111 6.87 -14.52 -0.82
CA THR A 111 6.08 -13.35 -0.40
C THR A 111 6.95 -12.21 0.08
N ASP A 112 7.92 -12.46 0.96
CA ASP A 112 8.71 -11.39 1.58
C ASP A 112 9.38 -10.48 0.54
N PRO A 113 10.04 -11.00 -0.51
CA PRO A 113 10.63 -10.13 -1.53
C PRO A 113 9.60 -9.24 -2.23
N ILE A 114 8.39 -9.77 -2.48
CA ILE A 114 7.31 -9.02 -3.13
C ILE A 114 6.80 -7.92 -2.19
N PHE A 115 6.52 -8.26 -0.93
CA PHE A 115 6.11 -7.30 0.10
C PHE A 115 7.13 -6.18 0.27
N LYS A 116 8.43 -6.49 0.31
CA LYS A 116 9.50 -5.51 0.47
C LYS A 116 9.67 -4.59 -0.75
N ILE A 117 9.57 -5.13 -1.97
CA ILE A 117 9.59 -4.34 -3.21
C ILE A 117 8.41 -3.36 -3.24
N LEU A 118 7.21 -3.86 -2.92
CA LEU A 118 6.01 -3.04 -2.85
C LEU A 118 6.15 -1.99 -1.77
N ALA A 119 6.59 -2.37 -0.56
CA ALA A 119 6.76 -1.44 0.54
C ALA A 119 7.73 -0.29 0.17
N SER A 120 8.85 -0.61 -0.48
CA SER A 120 9.77 0.39 -1.00
C SER A 120 9.14 1.32 -2.03
N SER A 121 8.20 0.83 -2.83
CA SER A 121 7.54 1.63 -3.87
C SER A 121 6.46 2.55 -3.30
N PHE A 122 5.79 2.11 -2.23
CA PHE A 122 4.67 2.82 -1.62
C PHE A 122 5.06 3.80 -0.49
N VAL A 123 6.28 3.69 0.06
CA VAL A 123 6.73 4.57 1.16
C VAL A 123 6.68 6.04 0.78
N ASP A 124 6.91 6.36 -0.50
CA ASP A 124 6.86 7.72 -1.05
C ASP A 124 5.46 8.33 -1.05
N ILE A 125 4.41 7.51 -0.97
CA ILE A 125 3.03 7.98 -0.84
C ILE A 125 2.79 8.51 0.58
N VAL A 126 3.38 7.86 1.59
CA VAL A 126 3.12 8.15 3.01
C VAL A 126 4.13 9.17 3.57
N ILE A 127 5.33 9.21 2.99
CA ILE A 127 6.39 10.18 3.30
C ILE A 127 6.83 10.82 1.98
N PRO A 128 6.08 11.82 1.47
CA PRO A 128 6.44 12.51 0.25
C PRO A 128 7.76 13.27 0.43
N GLU A 129 8.48 13.46 -0.68
CA GLU A 129 9.61 14.39 -0.68
C GLU A 129 9.12 15.83 -0.64
N PRO A 130 9.88 16.76 -0.01
CA PRO A 130 9.48 18.17 0.09
C PRO A 130 9.15 18.82 -1.27
N ASP A 131 9.85 18.39 -2.33
CA ASP A 131 9.67 18.94 -3.68
C ASP A 131 8.53 18.26 -4.45
N THR A 132 8.02 17.12 -3.96
CA THR A 132 6.89 16.40 -4.56
C THR A 132 5.54 16.87 -4.06
N GLU A 133 5.44 17.41 -2.84
CA GLU A 133 4.18 17.95 -2.30
C GLU A 133 3.57 19.01 -3.23
N ASN A 134 4.38 19.88 -3.85
CA ASN A 134 3.89 20.93 -4.74
C ASN A 134 3.54 20.47 -6.16
N LYS A 135 3.97 19.29 -6.61
CA LYS A 135 3.73 18.82 -7.99
C LYS A 135 2.34 18.22 -8.18
N TYR A 136 1.72 17.74 -7.11
CA TYR A 136 0.50 16.95 -7.17
C TYR A 136 -0.79 17.77 -7.06
N PHE A 137 -0.71 19.05 -6.67
CA PHE A 137 -1.85 19.96 -6.50
C PHE A 137 -1.97 21.02 -7.60
N ALA A 138 -1.63 20.67 -8.85
CA ALA A 138 -1.38 21.70 -9.86
C ALA A 138 -2.64 22.48 -10.31
N GLU A 139 -3.84 21.90 -10.27
CA GLU A 139 -5.09 22.64 -10.57
C GLU A 139 -6.25 22.06 -9.76
N THR A 140 -6.97 22.91 -9.02
CA THR A 140 -8.22 22.50 -8.36
C THR A 140 -9.32 22.40 -9.41
N LYS A 141 -10.05 21.29 -9.42
CA LYS A 141 -11.21 21.04 -10.27
C LYS A 141 -12.49 21.10 -9.44
N ASP A 142 -13.54 21.65 -10.02
CA ASP A 142 -14.82 21.79 -9.33
C ASP A 142 -15.53 20.43 -9.22
N GLU A 143 -15.75 19.73 -10.34
CA GLU A 143 -16.54 18.49 -10.36
C GLU A 143 -15.83 17.34 -11.06
N ILE A 144 -16.09 16.12 -10.58
CA ILE A 144 -15.70 14.88 -11.24
C ILE A 144 -16.52 14.78 -12.53
N SER A 145 -15.85 14.81 -13.68
CA SER A 145 -16.49 14.59 -14.99
C SER A 145 -15.87 13.38 -15.69
N PRO A 146 -16.66 12.64 -16.50
CA PRO A 146 -16.14 11.52 -17.29
C PRO A 146 -14.97 11.93 -18.19
N GLU A 147 -14.98 13.15 -18.73
CA GLU A 147 -13.90 13.68 -19.56
C GLU A 147 -12.59 13.81 -18.77
N ASN A 148 -12.65 14.40 -17.57
CA ASN A 148 -11.47 14.55 -16.70
C ASN A 148 -10.86 13.19 -16.33
N VAL A 149 -11.70 12.22 -16.03
CA VAL A 149 -11.27 10.85 -15.67
C VAL A 149 -10.66 10.16 -16.89
N SER A 150 -11.31 10.25 -18.06
CA SER A 150 -10.79 9.64 -19.30
C SER A 150 -9.46 10.24 -19.72
N GLU A 151 -9.30 11.57 -19.66
CA GLU A 151 -8.04 12.25 -19.99
C GLU A 151 -6.90 11.79 -19.08
N PHE A 152 -7.17 11.69 -17.77
CA PHE A 152 -6.20 11.19 -16.80
C PHE A 152 -5.81 9.73 -17.05
N ILE A 153 -6.80 8.89 -17.35
CA ILE A 153 -6.55 7.48 -17.68
C ILE A 153 -5.71 7.37 -18.95
N ASP A 154 -6.00 8.16 -19.99
CA ASP A 154 -5.22 8.13 -21.23
C ASP A 154 -3.77 8.62 -21.02
N GLU A 155 -3.57 9.64 -20.17
CA GLU A 155 -2.23 10.11 -19.79
C GLU A 155 -1.39 9.00 -19.14
N ILE A 156 -1.94 8.31 -18.14
CA ILE A 156 -1.24 7.19 -17.49
C ILE A 156 -1.02 6.05 -18.49
N LYS A 157 -2.02 5.67 -19.30
CA LYS A 157 -1.85 4.61 -20.32
C LYS A 157 -0.71 4.93 -21.29
N GLN A 158 -0.55 6.20 -21.65
CA GLN A 158 0.53 6.64 -22.52
C GLN A 158 1.90 6.58 -21.82
N GLU A 159 1.99 6.95 -20.54
CA GLU A 159 3.24 6.89 -19.77
C GLU A 159 3.77 5.47 -19.63
N PHE A 160 2.87 4.49 -19.50
CA PHE A 160 3.22 3.08 -19.33
C PHE A 160 2.99 2.24 -20.61
N SER A 161 3.12 2.86 -21.78
CA SER A 161 2.91 2.19 -23.07
C SER A 161 3.88 1.03 -23.34
N ASP A 162 5.05 1.06 -22.71
CA ASP A 162 6.12 0.06 -22.86
C ASP A 162 5.90 -1.18 -21.98
N GLY A 163 4.81 -1.19 -21.22
CA GLY A 163 4.45 -2.24 -20.27
C GLY A 163 4.45 -1.71 -18.84
N LEU A 164 3.90 -2.54 -17.95
CA LEU A 164 3.72 -2.21 -16.55
C LEU A 164 4.39 -3.28 -15.69
N GLU A 165 5.24 -2.82 -14.79
CA GLU A 165 5.89 -3.62 -13.75
C GLU A 165 5.14 -3.50 -12.42
N ILE A 166 5.36 -4.46 -11.52
CA ILE A 166 4.72 -4.47 -10.19
C ILE A 166 5.02 -3.19 -9.39
N LYS A 167 6.22 -2.62 -9.54
CA LYS A 167 6.63 -1.38 -8.87
C LYS A 167 5.82 -0.16 -9.35
N ASP A 168 5.31 -0.19 -10.59
CA ASP A 168 4.59 0.93 -11.20
C ASP A 168 3.20 1.12 -10.58
N ILE A 169 2.67 0.09 -9.90
CA ILE A 169 1.40 0.16 -9.16
C ILE A 169 1.43 1.25 -8.10
N ALA A 170 2.56 1.45 -7.42
CA ALA A 170 2.69 2.52 -6.44
C ALA A 170 2.62 3.90 -7.11
N THR A 171 3.28 4.06 -8.26
CA THR A 171 3.22 5.31 -9.05
C THR A 171 1.83 5.60 -9.56
N ILE A 172 1.13 4.60 -10.10
CA ILE A 172 -0.28 4.74 -10.53
C ILE A 172 -1.15 5.11 -9.33
N THR A 173 -1.03 4.39 -8.22
CA THR A 173 -1.81 4.68 -7.01
C THR A 173 -1.56 6.10 -6.52
N GLN A 174 -0.30 6.55 -6.49
CA GLN A 174 0.09 7.90 -6.10
C GLN A 174 -0.54 8.96 -7.01
N LYS A 175 -0.38 8.81 -8.34
CA LYS A 175 -0.97 9.72 -9.33
C LYS A 175 -2.48 9.77 -9.21
N THR A 176 -3.15 8.63 -9.00
CA THR A 176 -4.59 8.57 -8.82
C THR A 176 -5.04 9.28 -7.55
N ILE A 177 -4.34 9.08 -6.42
CA ILE A 177 -4.60 9.82 -5.18
C ILE A 177 -4.48 11.33 -5.42
N SER A 178 -3.42 11.77 -6.10
CA SER A 178 -3.23 13.18 -6.45
C SER A 178 -4.32 13.72 -7.36
N PHE A 179 -4.74 12.95 -8.36
CA PHE A 179 -5.83 13.32 -9.26
C PHE A 179 -7.15 13.51 -8.51
N VAL A 180 -7.55 12.56 -7.65
CA VAL A 180 -8.84 12.70 -6.93
C VAL A 180 -8.82 13.82 -5.89
N GLN A 181 -7.65 14.20 -5.38
CA GLN A 181 -7.49 15.34 -4.48
C GLN A 181 -7.72 16.70 -5.16
N GLN A 182 -7.70 16.76 -6.50
CA GLN A 182 -8.03 17.98 -7.23
C GLN A 182 -9.51 18.37 -7.10
N PHE A 183 -10.41 17.42 -6.81
CA PHE A 183 -11.85 17.65 -6.72
C PHE A 183 -12.28 18.15 -5.32
N ILE A 184 -12.25 19.46 -5.12
CA ILE A 184 -12.46 20.05 -3.78
C ILE A 184 -13.89 19.90 -3.22
N TYR A 185 -14.89 19.69 -4.09
CA TYR A 185 -16.28 19.54 -3.68
C TYR A 185 -16.72 18.07 -3.50
N ALA A 186 -15.92 17.12 -3.97
CA ALA A 186 -16.16 15.70 -3.73
C ALA A 186 -15.79 15.37 -2.27
N ASP A 187 -16.61 14.56 -1.61
CA ASP A 187 -16.29 14.10 -0.26
C ASP A 187 -15.20 13.01 -0.27
N THR A 188 -14.66 12.70 0.91
CA THR A 188 -13.57 11.72 1.05
C THR A 188 -13.96 10.32 0.54
N ASP A 189 -15.22 9.91 0.70
CA ASP A 189 -15.69 8.58 0.29
C ASP A 189 -15.88 8.50 -1.23
N GLU A 190 -16.40 9.57 -1.84
CA GLU A 190 -16.48 9.73 -3.30
C GLU A 190 -15.09 9.69 -3.94
N LYS A 191 -14.11 10.41 -3.37
CA LYS A 191 -12.71 10.39 -3.83
C LYS A 191 -12.09 9.01 -3.75
N LYS A 192 -12.31 8.30 -2.64
CA LYS A 192 -11.81 6.92 -2.46
C LYS A 192 -12.43 5.98 -3.49
N LEU A 193 -13.75 6.04 -3.68
CA LEU A 193 -14.44 5.19 -4.63
C LEU A 193 -13.89 5.40 -6.04
N LEU A 194 -13.81 6.66 -6.49
CA LEU A 194 -13.26 7.01 -7.80
C LEU A 194 -11.81 6.53 -7.96
N ALA A 195 -10.97 6.73 -6.94
CA ALA A 195 -9.57 6.29 -7.00
C ALA A 195 -9.46 4.76 -7.15
N LYS A 196 -10.30 4.00 -6.44
CA LYS A 196 -10.34 2.53 -6.54
C LYS A 196 -10.77 2.07 -7.92
N GLU A 197 -11.79 2.71 -8.50
CA GLU A 197 -12.28 2.40 -9.85
C GLU A 197 -11.19 2.63 -10.91
N ILE A 198 -10.49 3.78 -10.84
CA ILE A 198 -9.41 4.08 -11.78
C ILE A 198 -8.27 3.07 -11.67
N VAL A 199 -7.80 2.78 -10.44
CA VAL A 199 -6.69 1.83 -10.26
C VAL A 199 -7.08 0.40 -10.67
N ALA A 200 -8.31 -0.02 -10.38
CA ALA A 200 -8.80 -1.32 -10.83
C ALA A 200 -8.80 -1.44 -12.36
N GLU A 201 -9.28 -0.42 -13.08
CA GLU A 201 -9.23 -0.41 -14.55
C GLU A 201 -7.80 -0.59 -15.06
N PHE A 202 -6.83 0.12 -14.47
CA PHE A 202 -5.42 -0.04 -14.84
C PHE A 202 -4.90 -1.46 -14.58
N ILE A 203 -5.16 -1.99 -13.39
CA ILE A 203 -4.65 -3.30 -12.99
C ILE A 203 -5.24 -4.42 -13.87
N GLU A 204 -6.51 -4.33 -14.24
CA GLU A 204 -7.16 -5.31 -15.13
C GLU A 204 -6.54 -5.33 -16.54
N THR A 205 -5.95 -4.21 -16.99
CA THR A 205 -5.24 -4.16 -18.27
C THR A 205 -3.81 -4.72 -18.21
N LEU A 206 -3.30 -5.03 -17.02
CA LEU A 206 -1.96 -5.59 -16.84
C LEU A 206 -1.87 -7.02 -17.37
N SER A 207 -0.88 -7.29 -18.19
CA SER A 207 -0.40 -8.66 -18.39
C SER A 207 0.81 -8.89 -17.48
N ILE A 208 0.63 -9.64 -16.40
CA ILE A 208 1.71 -9.92 -15.43
C ILE A 208 2.26 -11.32 -15.72
N PRO A 209 3.46 -11.45 -16.31
CA PRO A 209 3.93 -12.74 -16.81
C PRO A 209 4.32 -13.75 -15.71
N LEU A 210 4.38 -13.33 -14.44
CA LEU A 210 4.97 -14.11 -13.33
C LEU A 210 3.96 -14.80 -12.41
N LEU A 211 2.66 -14.55 -12.55
CA LEU A 211 1.60 -15.14 -11.72
C LEU A 211 0.38 -15.49 -12.58
N PRO A 212 -0.49 -16.42 -12.17
CA PRO A 212 -1.78 -16.62 -12.83
C PRO A 212 -2.54 -15.29 -12.82
N ASN A 213 -2.88 -14.75 -14.00
CA ASN A 213 -3.40 -13.38 -14.18
C ASN A 213 -4.43 -12.96 -13.13
N HIS A 214 -5.42 -13.81 -12.83
CA HIS A 214 -6.46 -13.50 -11.84
C HIS A 214 -5.92 -13.29 -10.41
N PHE A 215 -4.97 -14.11 -9.97
CA PHE A 215 -4.44 -14.02 -8.60
C PHE A 215 -3.60 -12.76 -8.41
N SER A 216 -2.79 -12.40 -9.42
CA SER A 216 -1.98 -11.18 -9.38
C SER A 216 -2.82 -9.91 -9.41
N HIS A 217 -3.87 -9.84 -10.24
CA HIS A 217 -4.70 -8.64 -10.32
C HIS A 217 -5.42 -8.37 -9.00
N THR A 218 -6.01 -9.41 -8.41
CA THR A 218 -6.71 -9.30 -7.13
C THR A 218 -5.78 -8.78 -6.03
N ILE A 219 -4.57 -9.32 -5.88
CA ILE A 219 -3.60 -8.86 -4.87
C ILE A 219 -3.24 -7.39 -5.06
N LEU A 220 -2.93 -6.98 -6.29
CA LEU A 220 -2.53 -5.60 -6.58
C LEU A 220 -3.68 -4.61 -6.33
N ILE A 221 -4.92 -4.99 -6.65
CA ILE A 221 -6.11 -4.18 -6.34
C ILE A 221 -6.27 -4.05 -4.82
N TYR A 222 -6.18 -5.15 -4.06
CA TYR A 222 -6.28 -5.10 -2.60
C TYR A 222 -5.22 -4.18 -1.98
N LEU A 223 -3.98 -4.30 -2.45
CA LEU A 223 -2.88 -3.46 -1.99
C LEU A 223 -3.17 -1.98 -2.26
N ALA A 224 -3.46 -1.63 -3.52
CA ALA A 224 -3.71 -0.25 -3.90
C ALA A 224 -4.92 0.35 -3.16
N ASN A 225 -6.00 -0.43 -3.00
CA ASN A 225 -7.16 -0.04 -2.22
C ASN A 225 -6.80 0.25 -0.76
N GLY A 226 -5.96 -0.58 -0.15
CA GLY A 226 -5.45 -0.34 1.21
C GLY A 226 -4.73 1.01 1.34
N PHE A 227 -3.94 1.41 0.35
CA PHE A 227 -3.30 2.72 0.32
C PHE A 227 -4.29 3.86 0.10
N ILE A 228 -5.21 3.72 -0.85
CA ILE A 228 -6.27 4.71 -1.11
C ILE A 228 -7.09 4.97 0.15
N ASP A 229 -7.53 3.91 0.84
CA ASP A 229 -8.33 4.01 2.06
C ASP A 229 -7.60 4.72 3.20
N ASN A 230 -6.28 4.52 3.28
CA ASN A 230 -5.46 5.06 4.33
C ASN A 230 -4.94 6.47 4.06
N VAL A 231 -4.75 6.87 2.79
CA VAL A 231 -4.05 8.11 2.41
C VAL A 231 -5.00 9.22 1.94
N VAL A 232 -6.05 8.91 1.17
CA VAL A 232 -6.92 9.95 0.54
C VAL A 232 -7.50 10.93 1.57
N GLY A 233 -7.79 10.47 2.80
CA GLY A 233 -8.31 11.32 3.88
C GLY A 233 -7.26 11.95 4.81
N ILE A 234 -5.96 11.63 4.67
CA ILE A 234 -4.90 12.26 5.49
C ILE A 234 -4.55 13.64 4.94
N VAL A 235 -4.53 13.78 3.61
CA VAL A 235 -4.09 15.01 2.93
C VAL A 235 -5.06 16.17 3.16
N GLU A 236 -6.33 15.90 3.49
CA GLU A 236 -7.33 16.93 3.79
C GLU A 236 -7.19 17.55 5.20
N GLY A 237 -6.42 16.91 6.10
CA GLY A 237 -6.28 17.31 7.51
C GLY A 237 -4.93 17.92 7.90
N GLY A 238 -4.05 18.17 6.94
CA GLY A 238 -2.74 18.80 7.13
C GLY A 238 -2.76 20.32 7.01
#